data_AF-A0A814T2S3-F1
#
_entry.id   AF-A0A814T2S3-F1
#
_cell.length_a   1.000
_cell.length_b   1.000
_cell.length_c   1.000
_cell.angle_alpha   90.00
_cell.angle_beta   90.00
_cell.angle_gamma   90.00
#
_symmetry.space_group_name_H-M   'P 1'
#
loop_
_entity.id
_entity.type
_entity.pdbx_description
1 polymer ?
#
loop_
_entity_poly.entity_id
_entity_poly.type
_entity_poly.pdbx_seq_one_letter_code
_entity_poly.pdbx_strand_id
1 'polypeptide(L)'
;MGIAQFDDNENNSGDISHSLNTNNDGEHPATFRICCIGAGYVGGPTCAIIASKCPHITVTVVDISSERIAAWNSDSLPLFEPGLETIVKKLRNHNLFFSTDTKKAIREADLIFISVNTPTKSYGFGNGRAPDLRYVEEAARHIAETATSNKIVVEKSTVPVKAAESIKTILQTNKQPGVLSNPEFLAEGSAIADLLAPDRVLIGGDDSVEGLLAVQKLSWIYEHWVPKEKILTTNTWSSELSKLAANAFLAQRISSINTISAVCEATGANVAEVAKAVGLDSRIGSKFLNASIGFGGSCFQKDVYNLIYLAESLYLEPVAQYWLQVIKINDWQRERFAQTIVQNLFGSVSGKKLAIYGFAFKNNTADTRESSSIYVCRYLLAEGATLSIYDPKVTSERIFLDLSEQTGKTEKELSQVVTIANDSYEAAKEAHAIVVCTEWEEFKKLDYELIYSTMKKPSFIFDGRIVLDHDALMAIGYSVFCIGKKPPRNQVLPRSPL
;
A
#
# COMPACT_ATOMS: atom_id res chain seq x y z
N MET A 1 -60.11 -18.74 -32.67
CA MET A 1 -60.16 -19.65 -33.83
C MET A 1 -58.82 -19.52 -34.56
N GLY A 2 -57.99 -20.53 -34.78
CA GLY A 2 -58.07 -21.94 -34.48
C GLY A 2 -56.68 -22.48 -34.12
N ILE A 3 -56.72 -23.69 -33.61
CA ILE A 3 -55.63 -24.50 -33.04
C ILE A 3 -54.98 -25.31 -34.17
N ALA A 4 -53.67 -25.53 -34.10
CA ALA A 4 -53.03 -26.72 -34.64
C ALA A 4 -51.75 -27.04 -33.82
N GLN A 5 -51.81 -28.13 -33.04
CA GLN A 5 -50.68 -28.90 -32.50
C GLN A 5 -50.20 -29.88 -33.59
N PHE A 6 -48.89 -30.16 -33.73
CA PHE A 6 -48.11 -31.33 -33.25
C PHE A 6 -46.90 -31.38 -34.24
N ASP A 7 -45.65 -31.78 -33.95
CA ASP A 7 -45.16 -32.92 -33.18
C ASP A 7 -43.71 -32.69 -32.69
N ASP A 8 -43.40 -33.44 -31.63
CA ASP A 8 -42.11 -33.62 -30.98
C ASP A 8 -41.06 -34.32 -31.86
N ASN A 9 -39.79 -33.94 -31.67
CA ASN A 9 -38.66 -34.85 -31.93
C ASN A 9 -37.58 -34.61 -30.87
N GLU A 10 -37.54 -35.54 -29.92
CA GLU A 10 -36.48 -35.74 -28.93
C GLU A 10 -35.20 -36.33 -29.56
N ASN A 11 -34.12 -36.24 -28.78
CA ASN A 11 -32.82 -36.94 -28.87
C ASN A 11 -31.75 -36.29 -29.75
N ASN A 12 -30.78 -35.62 -29.12
CA ASN A 12 -29.53 -36.27 -28.67
C ASN A 12 -28.60 -35.26 -27.95
N SER A 13 -28.85 -34.96 -26.67
CA SER A 13 -27.87 -34.30 -25.80
C SER A 13 -27.18 -35.36 -24.96
N GLY A 14 -26.00 -35.80 -25.41
CA GLY A 14 -25.14 -36.72 -24.69
C GLY A 14 -24.77 -36.14 -23.32
N ASP A 15 -25.27 -36.81 -22.29
CA ASP A 15 -25.13 -36.53 -20.89
C ASP A 15 -23.70 -36.90 -20.43
N ILE A 16 -22.83 -35.90 -20.21
CA ILE A 16 -21.48 -36.07 -19.62
C ILE A 16 -21.55 -35.79 -18.11
N SER A 17 -22.59 -36.30 -17.42
CA SER A 17 -22.76 -36.11 -15.98
C SER A 17 -22.59 -37.39 -15.14
N HIS A 18 -22.16 -38.50 -15.75
CA HIS A 18 -21.94 -39.76 -15.03
C HIS A 18 -20.54 -40.36 -15.24
N SER A 19 -19.53 -39.68 -14.69
CA SER A 19 -18.35 -40.35 -14.13
C SER A 19 -17.56 -39.33 -13.34
N LEU A 20 -17.71 -39.33 -12.01
CA LEU A 20 -16.75 -38.87 -10.98
C LEU A 20 -17.53 -38.65 -9.68
N ASN A 21 -18.14 -39.72 -9.16
CA ASN A 21 -18.53 -39.74 -7.77
C ASN A 21 -18.66 -41.18 -7.27
N THR A 22 -17.52 -41.78 -6.91
CA THR A 22 -17.37 -42.78 -5.85
C THR A 22 -15.87 -43.06 -5.69
N ASN A 23 -15.27 -42.61 -4.59
CA ASN A 23 -14.40 -43.43 -3.73
C ASN A 23 -14.03 -42.66 -2.45
N ASN A 24 -14.40 -43.28 -1.33
CA ASN A 24 -13.97 -42.97 0.04
C ASN A 24 -12.48 -43.28 0.24
N ASP A 25 -11.85 -42.51 1.13
CA ASP A 25 -10.67 -42.85 1.96
C ASP A 25 -9.58 -43.70 1.31
N GLY A 26 -8.60 -43.04 0.68
CA GLY A 26 -7.35 -43.66 0.24
C GLY A 26 -6.64 -42.83 -0.83
N GLU A 27 -5.41 -42.40 -0.52
CA GLU A 27 -4.50 -41.55 -1.32
C GLU A 27 -4.85 -40.05 -1.33
N HIS A 28 -4.26 -39.31 -0.37
CA HIS A 28 -4.04 -37.88 -0.55
C HIS A 28 -3.36 -37.66 -1.92
N PRO A 29 -3.81 -36.71 -2.75
CA PRO A 29 -3.11 -36.38 -3.98
C PRO A 29 -1.64 -36.08 -3.64
N ALA A 30 -0.73 -36.40 -4.56
CA ALA A 30 0.66 -35.95 -4.49
C ALA A 30 0.72 -34.54 -3.89
N THR A 31 1.41 -34.36 -2.77
CA THR A 31 1.30 -33.17 -1.92
C THR A 31 1.44 -31.90 -2.76
N PHE A 32 0.36 -31.11 -2.89
CA PHE A 32 0.35 -29.90 -3.71
C PHE A 32 1.35 -28.89 -3.13
N ARG A 33 2.20 -28.31 -3.99
CA ARG A 33 3.29 -27.43 -3.56
C ARG A 33 3.18 -26.06 -4.19
N ILE A 34 3.31 -25.04 -3.35
CA ILE A 34 3.37 -23.65 -3.77
C ILE A 34 4.79 -23.14 -3.54
N CYS A 35 5.36 -22.51 -4.57
CA CYS A 35 6.54 -21.67 -4.45
C CYS A 35 6.11 -20.20 -4.55
N CYS A 36 6.74 -19.31 -3.80
CA CYS A 36 6.58 -17.87 -3.97
C CYS A 36 7.95 -17.22 -4.11
N ILE A 37 8.22 -16.62 -5.27
CA ILE A 37 9.44 -15.86 -5.55
C ILE A 37 9.20 -14.41 -5.08
N GLY A 38 9.90 -14.03 -4.02
CA GLY A 38 9.80 -12.74 -3.34
C GLY A 38 9.28 -12.90 -1.91
N ALA A 39 10.15 -12.70 -0.92
CA ALA A 39 9.83 -12.79 0.50
C ALA A 39 9.56 -11.40 1.11
N GLY A 40 9.02 -10.48 0.31
CA GLY A 40 8.70 -9.13 0.74
C GLY A 40 7.33 -9.04 1.44
N TYR A 41 6.83 -7.80 1.50
CA TYR A 41 5.58 -7.42 2.14
C TYR A 41 4.33 -8.12 1.56
N VAL A 42 4.37 -8.51 0.28
CA VAL A 42 3.26 -9.23 -0.36
C VAL A 42 3.41 -10.74 -0.21
N GLY A 43 4.55 -11.28 -0.66
CA GLY A 43 4.75 -12.73 -0.76
C GLY A 43 4.77 -13.43 0.59
N GLY A 44 5.45 -12.87 1.60
CA GLY A 44 5.54 -13.46 2.93
C GLY A 44 4.18 -13.63 3.63
N PRO A 45 3.44 -12.53 3.89
CA PRO A 45 2.12 -12.61 4.50
C PRO A 45 1.11 -13.45 3.71
N THR A 46 1.08 -13.31 2.38
CA THR A 46 0.18 -14.12 1.52
C THR A 46 0.44 -15.62 1.71
N CYS A 47 1.71 -16.03 1.65
CA CYS A 47 2.11 -17.42 1.83
C CYS A 47 1.85 -17.95 3.24
N ALA A 48 2.05 -17.11 4.27
CA ALA A 48 1.76 -17.47 5.65
C ALA A 48 0.25 -17.76 5.85
N ILE A 49 -0.63 -16.96 5.24
CA ILE A 49 -2.08 -17.20 5.29
C ILE A 49 -2.48 -18.45 4.49
N ILE A 50 -1.93 -18.64 3.29
CA ILE A 50 -2.20 -19.85 2.49
C ILE A 50 -1.77 -21.10 3.28
N ALA A 51 -0.56 -21.12 3.85
CA ALA A 51 -0.09 -22.22 4.68
C ALA A 51 -0.99 -22.43 5.91
N SER A 52 -1.49 -21.35 6.53
CA SER A 52 -2.38 -21.45 7.69
C SER A 52 -3.75 -22.04 7.35
N LYS A 53 -4.29 -21.73 6.16
CA LYS A 53 -5.65 -22.10 5.76
C LYS A 53 -5.69 -23.42 4.98
N CYS A 54 -4.56 -23.81 4.39
CA CYS A 54 -4.41 -25.04 3.62
C CYS A 54 -3.30 -25.91 4.22
N PRO A 55 -3.52 -26.60 5.36
CA PRO A 55 -2.48 -27.36 6.07
C PRO A 55 -1.91 -28.54 5.27
N HIS A 56 -2.61 -28.99 4.22
CA HIS A 56 -2.17 -30.07 3.32
C HIS A 56 -1.31 -29.55 2.14
N ILE A 57 -1.20 -28.22 1.97
CA ILE A 57 -0.35 -27.59 0.96
C ILE A 57 0.99 -27.23 1.59
N THR A 58 2.09 -27.59 0.91
CA THR A 58 3.43 -27.15 1.28
C THR A 58 3.73 -25.83 0.59
N VAL A 59 4.07 -24.78 1.35
CA VAL A 59 4.36 -23.45 0.84
C VAL A 59 5.83 -23.11 1.10
N THR A 60 6.59 -22.84 0.05
CA THR A 60 7.99 -22.41 0.13
C THR A 60 8.14 -21.00 -0.42
N VAL A 61 8.51 -20.05 0.43
CA VAL A 61 8.84 -18.67 0.04
C VAL A 61 10.34 -18.58 -0.21
N VAL A 62 10.73 -18.04 -1.36
CA VAL A 62 12.13 -17.89 -1.75
C VAL A 62 12.47 -16.45 -2.09
N ASP A 63 13.70 -16.05 -1.80
CA ASP A 63 14.23 -14.71 -2.11
C ASP A 63 15.73 -14.79 -2.38
N ILE A 64 16.24 -13.88 -3.20
CA ILE A 64 17.68 -13.76 -3.48
C ILE A 64 18.43 -13.16 -2.28
N SER A 65 17.74 -12.42 -1.42
CA SER A 65 18.31 -11.85 -0.20
C SER A 65 18.42 -12.92 0.87
N SER A 66 19.64 -13.43 1.07
CA SER A 66 19.97 -14.37 2.14
C SER A 66 19.69 -13.78 3.53
N GLU A 67 19.95 -12.50 3.72
CA GLU A 67 19.64 -11.76 4.94
C GLU A 67 18.13 -11.76 5.24
N ARG A 68 17.29 -11.44 4.24
CA ARG A 68 15.83 -11.44 4.42
C ARG A 68 15.31 -12.84 4.74
N ILE A 69 15.81 -13.88 4.08
CA ILE A 69 15.44 -15.27 4.38
C ILE A 69 15.91 -15.69 5.77
N ALA A 70 17.10 -15.26 6.20
CA ALA A 70 17.57 -15.50 7.56
C ALA A 70 16.66 -14.85 8.60
N ALA A 71 16.22 -13.60 8.37
CA ALA A 71 15.26 -12.91 9.23
C ALA A 71 13.91 -13.65 9.32
N TRP A 72 13.35 -14.11 8.19
CA TRP A 72 12.12 -14.94 8.18
C TRP A 72 12.27 -16.27 8.93
N ASN A 73 13.50 -16.79 9.03
CA ASN A 73 13.83 -17.99 9.79
C ASN A 73 14.24 -17.71 11.25
N SER A 74 14.28 -16.44 11.67
CA SER A 74 14.63 -16.03 13.03
C SER A 74 13.39 -15.71 13.89
N ASP A 75 13.59 -15.34 15.16
CA ASP A 75 12.49 -14.85 16.00
C ASP A 75 12.05 -13.42 15.68
N SER A 76 12.85 -12.68 14.91
CA SER A 76 12.60 -11.30 14.49
C SER A 76 12.34 -11.25 12.98
N LEU A 77 11.07 -11.15 12.59
CA LEU A 77 10.69 -11.08 11.18
C LEU A 77 11.21 -9.81 10.49
N PRO A 78 11.46 -9.84 9.16
CA PRO A 78 12.00 -8.68 8.43
C PRO A 78 10.98 -7.55 8.21
N LEU A 79 9.72 -7.73 8.62
CA LEU A 79 8.68 -6.72 8.55
C LEU A 79 7.73 -6.83 9.74
N PHE A 80 7.16 -5.70 10.13
CA PHE A 80 6.17 -5.63 11.21
C PHE A 80 4.76 -5.63 10.63
N GLU A 81 3.96 -6.62 10.99
CA GLU A 81 2.53 -6.69 10.72
C GLU A 81 1.79 -7.29 11.93
N PRO A 82 0.70 -6.66 12.41
CA PRO A 82 -0.06 -7.20 13.52
C PRO A 82 -0.54 -8.64 13.27
N GLY A 83 -0.11 -9.57 14.13
CA GLY A 83 -0.49 -10.99 14.08
C GLY A 83 0.36 -11.88 13.16
N LEU A 84 1.21 -11.31 12.30
CA LEU A 84 2.03 -12.09 11.35
C LEU A 84 3.02 -13.00 12.07
N GLU A 85 3.72 -12.48 13.08
CA GLU A 85 4.75 -13.21 13.84
C GLU A 85 4.18 -14.49 14.46
N THR A 86 2.99 -14.41 15.06
CA THR A 86 2.30 -15.54 15.66
C THR A 86 1.98 -16.64 14.64
N ILE A 87 1.51 -16.25 13.44
CA ILE A 87 1.17 -17.19 12.36
C ILE A 87 2.43 -17.87 11.83
N VAL A 88 3.48 -17.09 11.54
CA VAL A 88 4.73 -17.60 10.98
C VAL A 88 5.43 -18.55 11.95
N LYS A 89 5.55 -18.18 13.23
CA LYS A 89 6.17 -19.04 14.25
C LYS A 89 5.47 -20.40 14.39
N LYS A 90 4.14 -20.43 14.23
CA LYS A 90 3.36 -21.68 14.31
C LYS A 90 3.55 -22.60 13.10
N LEU A 91 3.74 -22.06 11.91
CA LEU A 91 3.71 -22.81 10.65
C LEU A 91 5.10 -23.09 10.06
N ARG A 92 6.08 -22.26 10.41
CA ARG A 92 7.45 -22.38 9.92
C ARG A 92 8.01 -23.76 10.26
N ASN A 93 8.63 -24.40 9.27
CA ASN A 93 9.16 -25.77 9.34
C ASN A 93 8.11 -26.89 9.45
N HIS A 94 6.81 -26.57 9.37
CA HIS A 94 5.74 -27.56 9.26
C HIS A 94 5.24 -27.67 7.82
N ASN A 95 4.54 -26.64 7.34
CA ASN A 95 4.10 -26.53 5.95
C ASN A 95 4.41 -25.16 5.32
N LEU A 96 5.09 -24.28 6.06
CA LEU A 96 5.64 -23.02 5.56
C LEU A 96 7.17 -23.05 5.68
N PHE A 97 7.87 -22.77 4.58
CA PHE A 97 9.32 -22.81 4.52
C PHE A 97 9.87 -21.53 3.88
N PHE A 98 11.04 -21.08 4.33
CA PHE A 98 11.77 -19.94 3.75
C PHE A 98 13.16 -20.39 3.33
N SER A 99 13.52 -20.16 2.06
CA SER A 99 14.76 -20.69 1.48
C SER A 99 15.39 -19.74 0.45
N THR A 100 16.70 -19.83 0.27
CA THR A 100 17.41 -19.20 -0.86
C THR A 100 17.54 -20.14 -2.06
N ASP A 101 17.22 -21.44 -1.91
CA ASP A 101 17.24 -22.43 -2.99
C ASP A 101 15.99 -22.32 -3.88
N THR A 102 15.99 -21.27 -4.70
CA THR A 102 14.95 -21.00 -5.70
C THR A 102 14.80 -22.15 -6.69
N LYS A 103 15.89 -22.82 -7.08
CA LYS A 103 15.85 -23.87 -8.11
C LYS A 103 15.08 -25.09 -7.63
N LYS A 104 15.37 -25.55 -6.41
CA LYS A 104 14.63 -26.66 -5.81
C LYS A 104 13.15 -26.32 -5.67
N ALA A 105 12.83 -25.15 -5.13
CA ALA A 105 11.45 -24.73 -4.91
C ALA A 105 10.64 -24.67 -6.23
N ILE A 106 11.23 -24.16 -7.31
CA ILE A 106 10.58 -24.11 -8.64
C ILE A 106 10.34 -25.53 -9.20
N ARG A 107 11.31 -26.43 -9.10
CA ARG A 107 11.16 -27.81 -9.63
C ARG A 107 10.04 -28.55 -8.94
N GLU A 108 9.95 -28.42 -7.62
CA GLU A 108 8.97 -29.13 -6.79
C GLU A 108 7.57 -28.51 -6.84
N ALA A 109 7.43 -27.23 -7.18
CA ALA A 109 6.14 -26.53 -7.14
C ALA A 109 5.14 -26.99 -8.21
N ASP A 110 3.86 -26.96 -7.91
CA ASP A 110 2.76 -27.04 -8.87
C ASP A 110 2.29 -25.64 -9.29
N LEU A 111 2.34 -24.70 -8.34
CA LEU A 111 1.98 -23.30 -8.51
C LEU A 111 3.10 -22.40 -8.00
N ILE A 112 3.45 -21.38 -8.79
CA ILE A 112 4.54 -20.44 -8.48
C ILE A 112 3.99 -19.02 -8.48
N PHE A 113 3.98 -18.36 -7.32
CA PHE A 113 3.74 -16.92 -7.24
C PHE A 113 5.00 -16.14 -7.61
N ILE A 114 4.84 -15.06 -8.36
CA ILE A 114 5.84 -14.02 -8.57
C ILE A 114 5.37 -12.78 -7.78
N SER A 115 6.08 -12.48 -6.69
CA SER A 115 5.81 -11.39 -5.75
C SER A 115 7.05 -10.49 -5.57
N VAL A 116 7.67 -10.12 -6.69
CA VAL A 116 8.88 -9.28 -6.74
C VAL A 116 8.54 -7.80 -6.94
N ASN A 117 9.48 -6.92 -6.60
CA ASN A 117 9.29 -5.49 -6.79
C ASN A 117 9.21 -5.11 -8.27
N THR A 118 8.41 -4.11 -8.57
CA THR A 118 8.35 -3.39 -9.85
C THR A 118 8.61 -1.90 -9.59
N PRO A 119 9.87 -1.54 -9.26
CA PRO A 119 10.18 -0.16 -8.91
C PRO A 119 9.92 0.76 -10.09
N THR A 120 9.63 2.04 -9.84
CA THR A 120 9.53 3.03 -10.90
C THR A 120 10.91 3.21 -11.56
N LYS A 121 10.95 3.27 -12.90
CA LYS A 121 12.17 3.52 -13.65
C LYS A 121 12.77 4.88 -13.29
N SER A 122 14.07 4.92 -13.03
CA SER A 122 14.83 6.16 -12.80
C SER A 122 15.61 6.64 -14.05
N TYR A 123 15.36 6.03 -15.21
CA TYR A 123 16.09 6.28 -16.46
C TYR A 123 15.25 5.93 -17.70
N GLY A 124 15.64 6.49 -18.85
CA GLY A 124 15.09 6.17 -20.17
C GLY A 124 13.60 6.52 -20.35
N PHE A 125 12.93 5.86 -21.29
CA PHE A 125 11.51 6.08 -21.55
C PHE A 125 10.65 5.73 -20.32
N GLY A 126 9.75 6.64 -19.95
CA GLY A 126 8.91 6.49 -18.77
C GLY A 126 9.64 6.76 -17.44
N ASN A 127 10.79 7.46 -17.46
CA ASN A 127 11.49 7.87 -16.23
C ASN A 127 10.52 8.57 -15.24
N GLY A 128 10.54 8.13 -13.98
CA GLY A 128 9.71 8.63 -12.90
C GLY A 128 8.25 8.18 -12.94
N ARG A 129 7.83 7.40 -13.95
CA ARG A 129 6.41 7.05 -14.14
C ARG A 129 6.15 5.58 -14.48
N ALA A 130 6.94 5.01 -15.38
CA ALA A 130 6.79 3.64 -15.81
C ALA A 130 7.45 2.69 -14.81
N PRO A 131 6.90 1.48 -14.61
CA PRO A 131 7.52 0.48 -13.76
C PRO A 131 8.64 -0.26 -14.50
N ASP A 132 9.67 -0.65 -13.77
CA ASP A 132 10.75 -1.51 -14.24
C ASP A 132 10.33 -2.98 -14.04
N LEU A 133 10.14 -3.70 -15.14
CA LEU A 133 9.71 -5.10 -15.15
C LEU A 133 10.88 -6.09 -15.03
N ARG A 134 12.12 -5.62 -14.91
CA ARG A 134 13.31 -6.48 -14.92
C ARG A 134 13.23 -7.65 -13.96
N TYR A 135 12.80 -7.43 -12.72
CA TYR A 135 12.71 -8.51 -11.72
C TYR A 135 11.61 -9.53 -12.05
N VAL A 136 10.51 -9.09 -12.68
CA VAL A 136 9.45 -9.98 -13.14
C VAL A 136 9.95 -10.83 -14.31
N GLU A 137 10.65 -10.22 -15.26
CA GLU A 137 11.28 -10.93 -16.38
C GLU A 137 12.35 -11.92 -15.91
N GLU A 138 13.22 -11.51 -14.99
CA GLU A 138 14.25 -12.37 -14.38
C GLU A 138 13.61 -13.58 -13.68
N ALA A 139 12.54 -13.36 -12.90
CA ALA A 139 11.80 -14.45 -12.25
C ALA A 139 11.16 -15.39 -13.29
N ALA A 140 10.52 -14.85 -14.34
CA ALA A 140 9.91 -15.64 -15.40
C ALA A 140 10.96 -16.48 -16.17
N ARG A 141 12.13 -15.91 -16.49
CA ARG A 141 13.24 -16.63 -17.13
C ARG A 141 13.80 -17.71 -16.23
N HIS A 142 13.98 -17.43 -14.94
CA HIS A 142 14.48 -18.41 -13.98
C HIS A 142 13.52 -19.60 -13.82
N ILE A 143 12.20 -19.34 -13.83
CA ILE A 143 11.18 -20.39 -13.90
C ILE A 143 11.32 -21.19 -15.20
N ALA A 144 11.42 -20.50 -16.35
CA ALA A 144 11.57 -21.14 -17.65
C ALA A 144 12.76 -22.11 -17.68
N GLU A 145 13.94 -21.67 -17.22
CA GLU A 145 15.18 -22.44 -17.21
C GLU A 145 15.17 -23.62 -16.23
N THR A 146 14.37 -23.53 -15.17
CA THR A 146 14.42 -24.48 -14.05
C THR A 146 13.29 -25.49 -14.07
N ALA A 147 12.10 -25.11 -14.55
CA ALA A 147 10.92 -25.95 -14.51
C ALA A 147 11.08 -27.20 -15.40
N THR A 148 10.90 -28.38 -14.79
CA THR A 148 10.97 -29.69 -15.46
C THR A 148 9.59 -30.30 -15.73
N SER A 149 8.53 -29.63 -15.30
CA SER A 149 7.14 -30.02 -15.52
C SER A 149 6.27 -28.77 -15.69
N ASN A 150 5.01 -28.98 -16.06
CA ASN A 150 4.02 -27.91 -16.21
C ASN A 150 3.72 -27.23 -14.86
N LYS A 151 3.77 -25.90 -14.84
CA LYS A 151 3.54 -25.04 -13.68
C LYS A 151 2.40 -24.06 -13.94
N ILE A 152 1.65 -23.72 -12.90
CA ILE A 152 0.80 -22.51 -12.90
C ILE A 152 1.66 -21.36 -12.37
N VAL A 153 1.87 -20.32 -13.17
CA VAL A 153 2.61 -19.14 -12.75
C VAL A 153 1.62 -18.01 -12.47
N VAL A 154 1.66 -17.48 -11.26
CA VAL A 154 0.72 -16.46 -10.79
C VAL A 154 1.47 -15.19 -10.49
N GLU A 155 1.20 -14.16 -11.28
CA GLU A 155 1.63 -12.80 -11.02
C GLU A 155 0.79 -12.24 -9.84
N LYS A 156 1.45 -11.83 -8.75
CA LYS A 156 0.82 -11.34 -7.51
C LYS A 156 1.17 -9.88 -7.18
N SER A 157 2.24 -9.37 -7.78
CA SER A 157 2.75 -8.03 -7.58
C SER A 157 1.80 -6.98 -8.17
N THR A 158 1.95 -5.73 -7.72
CA THR A 158 1.30 -4.61 -8.40
C THR A 158 2.11 -4.26 -9.64
N VAL A 159 1.77 -4.90 -10.75
CA VAL A 159 2.41 -4.73 -12.04
C VAL A 159 1.54 -3.88 -12.97
N PRO A 160 2.14 -3.16 -13.93
CA PRO A 160 1.38 -2.54 -14.98
C PRO A 160 0.65 -3.59 -15.80
N VAL A 161 -0.34 -3.09 -16.51
CA VAL A 161 -0.95 -3.76 -17.64
C VAL A 161 0.13 -4.27 -18.61
N LYS A 162 0.11 -5.58 -18.95
CA LYS A 162 1.05 -6.38 -19.79
C LYS A 162 2.10 -7.23 -19.06
N ALA A 163 2.22 -7.20 -17.74
CA ALA A 163 3.22 -8.05 -17.09
C ALA A 163 2.94 -9.56 -17.27
N ALA A 164 1.68 -9.98 -17.13
CA ALA A 164 1.28 -11.35 -17.43
C ALA A 164 1.54 -11.73 -18.90
N GLU A 165 1.40 -10.77 -19.83
CA GLU A 165 1.74 -10.97 -21.25
C GLU A 165 3.24 -11.17 -21.46
N SER A 166 4.09 -10.37 -20.79
CA SER A 166 5.55 -10.53 -20.81
C SER A 166 5.97 -11.88 -20.21
N ILE A 167 5.41 -12.26 -19.07
CA ILE A 167 5.64 -13.57 -18.44
C ILE A 167 5.23 -14.70 -19.41
N LYS A 168 4.04 -14.61 -19.99
CA LYS A 168 3.53 -15.59 -20.95
C LYS A 168 4.46 -15.72 -22.15
N THR A 169 4.92 -14.61 -22.72
CA THR A 169 5.85 -14.60 -23.86
C THR A 169 7.16 -15.32 -23.52
N ILE A 170 7.73 -15.09 -22.34
CA ILE A 170 8.95 -15.76 -21.88
C ILE A 170 8.72 -17.27 -21.70
N LEU A 171 7.60 -17.63 -21.06
CA LEU A 171 7.27 -19.01 -20.71
C LEU A 171 6.74 -19.86 -21.88
N GLN A 172 6.22 -19.22 -22.94
CA GLN A 172 5.78 -19.89 -24.18
C GLN A 172 6.90 -20.70 -24.82
N THR A 173 8.15 -20.25 -24.69
CA THR A 173 9.34 -20.97 -25.16
C THR A 173 9.42 -22.40 -24.61
N ASN A 174 8.85 -22.64 -23.41
CA ASN A 174 8.91 -23.92 -22.69
C ASN A 174 7.54 -24.60 -22.51
N LYS A 175 6.51 -24.21 -23.29
CA LYS A 175 5.16 -24.80 -23.28
C LYS A 175 4.49 -24.86 -21.89
N GLN A 176 4.74 -23.86 -21.03
CA GLN A 176 4.14 -23.80 -19.70
C GLN A 176 2.66 -23.35 -19.78
N PRO A 177 1.71 -24.07 -19.14
CA PRO A 177 0.30 -24.01 -19.56
C PRO A 177 -0.58 -22.93 -18.90
N GLY A 178 -0.14 -22.18 -17.89
CA GLY A 178 -1.03 -21.19 -17.27
C GLY A 178 -0.32 -20.03 -16.59
N VAL A 179 -0.45 -18.83 -17.16
CA VAL A 179 -0.06 -17.57 -16.51
C VAL A 179 -1.32 -16.88 -16.03
N LEU A 180 -1.40 -16.64 -14.72
CA LEU A 180 -2.51 -15.96 -14.07
C LEU A 180 -2.08 -14.59 -13.54
N SER A 181 -3.00 -13.64 -13.52
CA SER A 181 -2.89 -12.43 -12.70
C SER A 181 -3.73 -12.63 -11.44
N ASN A 182 -3.18 -12.38 -10.26
CA ASN A 182 -3.92 -12.42 -9.02
C ASN A 182 -3.48 -11.27 -8.12
N PRO A 183 -3.93 -10.03 -8.37
CA PRO A 183 -3.46 -8.87 -7.63
C PRO A 183 -3.66 -9.01 -6.12
N GLU A 184 -2.81 -8.35 -5.34
CA GLU A 184 -3.02 -8.17 -3.91
C GLU A 184 -3.98 -6.97 -3.66
N PHE A 185 -4.72 -6.98 -2.54
CA PHE A 185 -5.51 -5.82 -2.09
C PHE A 185 -5.32 -5.55 -0.59
N LEU A 186 -4.17 -5.97 -0.06
CA LEU A 186 -3.84 -5.80 1.34
C LEU A 186 -3.31 -4.38 1.60
N ALA A 187 -3.46 -3.89 2.83
CA ALA A 187 -2.92 -2.60 3.24
C ALA A 187 -1.92 -2.75 4.38
N GLU A 188 -0.85 -1.94 4.34
CA GLU A 188 0.15 -1.89 5.42
C GLU A 188 -0.48 -1.59 6.78
N GLY A 189 -0.13 -2.37 7.81
CA GLY A 189 -0.72 -2.32 9.15
C GLY A 189 -2.00 -3.13 9.33
N SER A 190 -2.58 -3.71 8.26
CA SER A 190 -3.78 -4.57 8.33
C SER A 190 -3.70 -5.82 7.45
N ALA A 191 -2.54 -6.17 6.89
CA ALA A 191 -2.46 -7.20 5.85
C ALA A 191 -2.98 -8.56 6.29
N ILE A 192 -2.77 -8.95 7.54
CA ILE A 192 -3.29 -10.22 8.07
C ILE A 192 -4.81 -10.24 8.08
N ALA A 193 -5.46 -9.15 8.52
CA ALA A 193 -6.91 -9.06 8.52
C ALA A 193 -7.46 -9.06 7.08
N ASP A 194 -6.82 -8.30 6.18
CA ASP A 194 -7.22 -8.18 4.78
C ASP A 194 -7.10 -9.52 4.02
N LEU A 195 -6.07 -10.32 4.33
CA LEU A 195 -5.87 -11.65 3.74
C LEU A 195 -6.81 -12.72 4.30
N LEU A 196 -7.16 -12.62 5.59
CA LEU A 196 -8.08 -13.55 6.26
C LEU A 196 -9.54 -13.32 5.87
N ALA A 197 -9.93 -12.06 5.64
CA ALA A 197 -11.30 -11.68 5.33
C ALA A 197 -11.33 -10.63 4.19
N PRO A 198 -10.88 -10.98 2.97
CA PRO A 198 -10.83 -10.03 1.87
C PRO A 198 -12.24 -9.56 1.49
N ASP A 199 -12.33 -8.32 1.01
CA ASP A 199 -13.54 -7.82 0.33
C ASP A 199 -13.81 -8.64 -0.93
N ARG A 200 -12.73 -8.97 -1.67
CA ARG A 200 -12.72 -9.84 -2.85
C ARG A 200 -11.33 -10.44 -3.09
N VAL A 201 -11.29 -11.58 -3.74
CA VAL A 201 -10.11 -12.13 -4.43
C VAL A 201 -10.35 -11.95 -5.93
N LEU A 202 -9.36 -11.47 -6.67
CA LEU A 202 -9.45 -11.30 -8.13
C LEU A 202 -8.46 -12.21 -8.83
N ILE A 203 -8.92 -13.02 -9.78
CA ILE A 203 -8.10 -13.95 -10.55
C ILE A 203 -8.35 -13.72 -12.04
N GLY A 204 -7.30 -13.33 -12.75
CA GLY A 204 -7.25 -13.22 -14.21
C GLY A 204 -6.60 -14.44 -14.83
N GLY A 205 -7.24 -15.09 -15.81
CA GLY A 205 -6.67 -16.13 -16.65
C GLY A 205 -6.87 -15.85 -18.13
N ASP A 206 -6.45 -16.75 -19.01
CA ASP A 206 -6.93 -16.72 -20.41
C ASP A 206 -8.08 -17.71 -20.62
N ASP A 207 -8.81 -17.55 -21.72
CA ASP A 207 -10.00 -18.36 -22.04
C ASP A 207 -9.65 -19.73 -22.65
N SER A 208 -8.36 -20.13 -22.63
CA SER A 208 -7.98 -21.49 -23.05
C SER A 208 -8.42 -22.52 -22.01
N VAL A 209 -8.49 -23.79 -22.42
CA VAL A 209 -8.83 -24.89 -21.50
C VAL A 209 -7.83 -24.94 -20.34
N GLU A 210 -6.55 -24.78 -20.64
CA GLU A 210 -5.47 -24.76 -19.65
C GLU A 210 -5.58 -23.56 -18.71
N GLY A 211 -5.89 -22.38 -19.24
CA GLY A 211 -6.11 -21.15 -18.48
C GLY A 211 -7.28 -21.27 -17.51
N LEU A 212 -8.42 -21.77 -17.96
CA LEU A 212 -9.60 -22.00 -17.14
C LEU A 212 -9.33 -23.02 -16.02
N LEU A 213 -8.62 -24.11 -16.31
CA LEU A 213 -8.19 -25.09 -15.30
C LEU A 213 -7.22 -24.48 -14.28
N ALA A 214 -6.32 -23.60 -14.70
CA ALA A 214 -5.42 -22.88 -13.80
C ALA A 214 -6.18 -21.92 -12.88
N VAL A 215 -7.15 -21.16 -13.41
CA VAL A 215 -8.04 -20.29 -12.64
C VAL A 215 -8.83 -21.09 -11.60
N GLN A 216 -9.39 -22.23 -11.99
CA GLN A 216 -10.14 -23.12 -11.08
C GLN A 216 -9.24 -23.65 -9.95
N LYS A 217 -8.01 -24.08 -10.26
CA LYS A 217 -7.05 -24.54 -9.25
C LYS A 217 -6.67 -23.44 -8.25
N LEU A 218 -6.42 -22.22 -8.72
CA LEU A 218 -6.14 -21.10 -7.81
C LEU A 218 -7.38 -20.71 -6.99
N SER A 219 -8.57 -20.74 -7.60
CA SER A 219 -9.84 -20.48 -6.89
C SER A 219 -10.05 -21.50 -5.77
N TRP A 220 -9.84 -22.78 -6.05
CA TRP A 220 -9.93 -23.86 -5.06
C TRP A 220 -9.01 -23.62 -3.84
N ILE A 221 -7.80 -23.09 -4.04
CA ILE A 221 -6.93 -22.71 -2.92
C ILE A 221 -7.62 -21.67 -2.04
N TYR A 222 -8.12 -20.57 -2.64
CA TYR A 222 -8.79 -19.50 -1.89
C TYR A 222 -10.12 -19.94 -1.24
N GLU A 223 -10.87 -20.85 -1.86
CA GLU A 223 -12.16 -21.36 -1.34
C GLU A 223 -12.05 -22.05 0.03
N HIS A 224 -10.84 -22.40 0.49
CA HIS A 224 -10.61 -22.94 1.84
C HIS A 224 -10.94 -21.94 2.97
N TRP A 225 -10.95 -20.64 2.68
CA TRP A 225 -11.32 -19.63 3.68
C TRP A 225 -12.07 -18.41 3.13
N VAL A 226 -12.07 -18.21 1.82
CA VAL A 226 -12.78 -17.11 1.15
C VAL A 226 -14.08 -17.67 0.55
N PRO A 227 -15.26 -17.09 0.89
CA PRO A 227 -16.51 -17.47 0.25
C PRO A 227 -16.44 -17.31 -1.27
N LYS A 228 -17.00 -18.28 -2.01
CA LYS A 228 -16.89 -18.36 -3.47
C LYS A 228 -17.43 -17.10 -4.17
N GLU A 229 -18.47 -16.49 -3.64
CA GLU A 229 -19.06 -15.24 -4.14
C GLU A 229 -18.12 -14.03 -4.05
N LYS A 230 -17.05 -14.11 -3.23
CA LYS A 230 -16.00 -13.09 -3.14
C LYS A 230 -14.80 -13.40 -4.05
N ILE A 231 -14.79 -14.52 -4.77
CA ILE A 231 -13.73 -14.88 -5.71
C ILE A 231 -14.20 -14.51 -7.12
N LEU A 232 -13.65 -13.41 -7.65
CA LEU A 232 -13.95 -12.89 -8.96
C LEU A 232 -12.96 -13.41 -9.98
N THR A 233 -13.45 -14.06 -11.03
CA THR A 233 -12.63 -14.56 -12.14
C THR A 233 -12.86 -13.73 -13.41
N THR A 234 -11.81 -13.38 -14.12
CA THR A 234 -11.85 -12.57 -15.34
C THR A 234 -10.67 -12.92 -16.27
N ASN A 235 -10.51 -12.22 -17.40
CA ASN A 235 -9.27 -12.31 -18.18
C ASN A 235 -8.08 -11.60 -17.49
N THR A 236 -6.85 -11.96 -17.84
CA THR A 236 -5.61 -11.40 -17.26
C THR A 236 -5.55 -9.87 -17.31
N TRP A 237 -5.88 -9.27 -18.45
CA TRP A 237 -5.84 -7.83 -18.65
C TRP A 237 -6.81 -7.06 -17.76
N SER A 238 -8.05 -7.54 -17.66
CA SER A 238 -9.07 -6.97 -16.78
C SER A 238 -8.66 -7.10 -15.31
N SER A 239 -7.96 -8.16 -14.93
CA SER A 239 -7.43 -8.33 -13.57
C SER A 239 -6.36 -7.27 -13.25
N GLU A 240 -5.34 -7.13 -14.11
CA GLU A 240 -4.26 -6.13 -13.93
C GLU A 240 -4.80 -4.70 -13.91
N LEU A 241 -5.66 -4.34 -14.87
CA LEU A 241 -6.23 -3.00 -14.95
C LEU A 241 -7.13 -2.68 -13.75
N SER A 242 -7.90 -3.66 -13.25
CA SER A 242 -8.76 -3.46 -12.08
C SER A 242 -7.95 -3.07 -10.83
N LYS A 243 -6.73 -3.59 -10.65
CA LYS A 243 -5.86 -3.20 -9.55
C LYS A 243 -5.39 -1.75 -9.67
N LEU A 244 -4.89 -1.35 -10.84
CA LEU A 244 -4.48 0.04 -11.09
C LEU A 244 -5.65 1.00 -10.90
N ALA A 245 -6.82 0.67 -11.46
CA ALA A 245 -8.02 1.47 -11.32
C ALA A 245 -8.43 1.58 -9.85
N ALA A 246 -8.52 0.48 -9.10
CA ALA A 246 -8.90 0.50 -7.69
C ALA A 246 -7.99 1.43 -6.85
N ASN A 247 -6.66 1.32 -7.02
CA ASN A 247 -5.72 2.18 -6.30
C ASN A 247 -5.81 3.64 -6.74
N ALA A 248 -6.06 3.92 -8.02
CA ALA A 248 -6.29 5.27 -8.53
C ALA A 248 -7.58 5.88 -7.97
N PHE A 249 -8.67 5.11 -7.85
CA PHE A 249 -9.92 5.57 -7.23
C PHE A 249 -9.74 5.85 -5.73
N LEU A 250 -8.99 5.02 -5.00
CA LEU A 250 -8.68 5.27 -3.59
C LEU A 250 -7.86 6.56 -3.40
N ALA A 251 -6.81 6.74 -4.19
CA ALA A 251 -5.99 7.95 -4.18
C ALA A 251 -6.82 9.20 -4.57
N GLN A 252 -7.68 9.07 -5.57
CA GLN A 252 -8.57 10.13 -6.01
C GLN A 252 -9.48 10.60 -4.89
N ARG A 253 -10.10 9.69 -4.12
CA ARG A 253 -10.97 10.09 -3.00
C ARG A 253 -10.24 10.95 -1.97
N ILE A 254 -8.99 10.59 -1.65
CA ILE A 254 -8.13 11.37 -0.74
C ILE A 254 -7.84 12.74 -1.34
N SER A 255 -7.39 12.82 -2.59
CA SER A 255 -7.12 14.09 -3.25
C SER A 255 -8.39 14.95 -3.36
N SER A 256 -9.54 14.36 -3.67
CA SER A 256 -10.83 15.06 -3.73
C SER A 256 -11.22 15.65 -2.38
N ILE A 257 -11.13 14.92 -1.27
CA ILE A 257 -11.46 15.50 0.04
C ILE A 257 -10.40 16.53 0.48
N ASN A 258 -9.14 16.37 0.07
CA ASN A 258 -8.09 17.35 0.33
C ASN A 258 -8.33 18.68 -0.42
N THR A 259 -8.87 18.68 -1.64
CA THR A 259 -9.27 19.96 -2.28
C THR A 259 -10.38 20.65 -1.50
N ILE A 260 -11.38 19.88 -1.04
CA ILE A 260 -12.48 20.41 -0.22
C ILE A 260 -11.98 20.93 1.13
N SER A 261 -10.92 20.34 1.71
CA SER A 261 -10.32 20.83 2.95
C SER A 261 -9.84 22.29 2.82
N ALA A 262 -9.20 22.65 1.71
CA ALA A 262 -8.78 24.04 1.50
C ALA A 262 -9.96 24.99 1.29
N VAL A 263 -11.04 24.54 0.64
CA VAL A 263 -12.28 25.33 0.53
C VAL A 263 -12.87 25.56 1.93
N CYS A 264 -12.85 24.56 2.80
CA CYS A 264 -13.34 24.68 4.18
C CYS A 264 -12.52 25.71 4.97
N GLU A 265 -11.18 25.67 4.86
CA GLU A 265 -10.28 26.64 5.49
C GLU A 265 -10.57 28.08 5.04
N ALA A 266 -10.83 28.30 3.74
CA ALA A 266 -11.14 29.62 3.20
C ALA A 266 -12.51 30.15 3.65
N THR A 267 -13.52 29.27 3.68
CA THR A 267 -14.93 29.65 3.88
C THR A 267 -15.39 29.60 5.33
N GLY A 268 -14.68 28.89 6.21
CA GLY A 268 -15.08 28.65 7.60
C GLY A 268 -15.91 27.39 7.82
N ALA A 269 -16.07 26.53 6.81
CA ALA A 269 -16.63 25.19 6.98
C ALA A 269 -15.61 24.24 7.66
N ASN A 270 -16.07 23.04 8.02
CA ASN A 270 -15.26 21.99 8.64
C ASN A 270 -15.24 20.74 7.75
N VAL A 271 -14.06 20.34 7.27
CA VAL A 271 -13.92 19.20 6.36
C VAL A 271 -14.43 17.89 6.96
N ALA A 272 -14.31 17.69 8.28
CA ALA A 272 -14.78 16.47 8.93
C ALA A 272 -16.32 16.36 8.89
N GLU A 273 -17.02 17.49 9.06
CA GLU A 273 -18.48 17.56 8.93
C GLU A 273 -18.92 17.36 7.48
N VAL A 274 -18.22 17.98 6.53
CA VAL A 274 -18.48 17.83 5.09
C VAL A 274 -18.25 16.39 4.65
N ALA A 275 -17.13 15.78 5.04
CA ALA A 275 -16.81 14.38 4.74
C ALA A 275 -17.87 13.42 5.30
N LYS A 276 -18.35 13.67 6.54
CA LYS A 276 -19.43 12.90 7.15
C LYS A 276 -20.72 13.04 6.34
N ALA A 277 -21.13 14.25 6.00
CA ALA A 277 -22.36 14.49 5.24
C ALA A 277 -22.31 13.83 3.84
N VAL A 278 -21.20 13.98 3.12
CA VAL A 278 -20.97 13.35 1.81
C VAL A 278 -20.94 11.83 1.91
N GLY A 279 -20.27 11.29 2.94
CA GLY A 279 -20.09 9.85 3.13
C GLY A 279 -21.35 9.09 3.56
N LEU A 280 -22.40 9.78 3.99
CA LEU A 280 -23.71 9.18 4.30
C LEU A 280 -24.48 8.77 3.05
N ASP A 281 -24.17 9.34 1.88
CA ASP A 281 -24.70 8.84 0.61
C ASP A 281 -24.03 7.51 0.28
N SER A 282 -24.80 6.42 0.30
CA SER A 282 -24.29 5.07 0.08
C SER A 282 -23.69 4.84 -1.31
N ARG A 283 -23.98 5.71 -2.30
CA ARG A 283 -23.35 5.66 -3.64
C ARG A 283 -21.92 6.18 -3.61
N ILE A 284 -21.57 6.98 -2.60
CA ILE A 284 -20.22 7.50 -2.36
C ILE A 284 -19.52 6.67 -1.28
N GLY A 285 -20.21 6.37 -0.18
CA GLY A 285 -19.67 5.66 0.98
C GLY A 285 -18.73 6.53 1.83
N SER A 286 -18.52 6.13 3.09
CA SER A 286 -17.82 6.91 4.11
C SER A 286 -16.30 6.68 4.20
N LYS A 287 -15.78 5.63 3.56
CA LYS A 287 -14.35 5.27 3.64
C LYS A 287 -13.49 6.18 2.76
N PHE A 288 -12.21 6.35 3.11
CA PHE A 288 -11.23 7.12 2.32
C PHE A 288 -11.64 8.59 2.09
N LEU A 289 -12.37 9.18 3.05
CA LEU A 289 -12.76 10.61 3.05
C LEU A 289 -12.12 11.38 4.22
N ASN A 290 -11.02 10.87 4.76
CA ASN A 290 -10.27 11.58 5.79
C ASN A 290 -9.28 12.51 5.08
N ALA A 291 -9.45 13.82 5.23
CA ALA A 291 -8.46 14.78 4.76
C ALA A 291 -7.16 14.66 5.57
N SER A 292 -6.03 14.90 4.92
CA SER A 292 -4.70 14.78 5.53
C SER A 292 -3.69 15.69 4.83
N ILE A 293 -2.44 15.72 5.31
CA ILE A 293 -1.31 16.37 4.62
C ILE A 293 -1.03 15.83 3.21
N GLY A 294 -1.60 14.68 2.87
CA GLY A 294 -1.39 13.99 1.60
C GLY A 294 -1.24 12.49 1.84
N PHE A 295 -1.66 11.68 0.87
CA PHE A 295 -1.41 10.25 0.89
C PHE A 295 0.08 9.95 0.66
N GLY A 296 0.52 8.78 1.10
CA GLY A 296 1.86 8.25 0.86
C GLY A 296 1.83 6.74 0.64
N GLY A 297 2.95 6.08 0.90
CA GLY A 297 3.11 4.64 0.70
C GLY A 297 3.50 4.29 -0.73
N SER A 298 4.00 3.07 -0.90
CA SER A 298 4.57 2.59 -2.18
C SER A 298 3.56 2.35 -3.31
N CYS A 299 2.26 2.36 -3.02
CA CYS A 299 1.21 1.97 -3.97
C CYS A 299 0.60 3.16 -4.71
N PHE A 300 -0.04 4.11 -4.01
CA PHE A 300 -0.90 5.10 -4.68
C PHE A 300 -0.20 5.97 -5.71
N GLN A 301 0.91 6.61 -5.35
CA GLN A 301 1.62 7.49 -6.27
C GLN A 301 2.16 6.70 -7.48
N LYS A 302 2.79 5.55 -7.22
CA LYS A 302 3.31 4.65 -8.25
C LYS A 302 2.22 4.19 -9.22
N ASP A 303 1.09 3.71 -8.71
CA ASP A 303 0.05 3.11 -9.54
C ASP A 303 -0.73 4.15 -10.35
N VAL A 304 -0.93 5.35 -9.80
CA VAL A 304 -1.51 6.46 -10.57
C VAL A 304 -0.54 6.90 -11.66
N TYR A 305 0.77 6.99 -11.40
CA TYR A 305 1.76 7.27 -12.44
C TYR A 305 1.82 6.16 -13.51
N ASN A 306 1.72 4.89 -13.12
CA ASN A 306 1.63 3.77 -14.06
C ASN A 306 0.38 3.89 -14.95
N LEU A 307 -0.77 4.28 -14.38
CA LEU A 307 -2.01 4.49 -15.14
C LEU A 307 -1.90 5.68 -16.10
N ILE A 308 -1.28 6.78 -15.67
CA ILE A 308 -1.00 7.95 -16.53
C ILE A 308 -0.11 7.54 -17.69
N TYR A 309 1.01 6.86 -17.40
CA TYR A 309 1.94 6.39 -18.43
C TYR A 309 1.28 5.41 -19.40
N LEU A 310 0.44 4.51 -18.91
CA LEU A 310 -0.36 3.61 -19.74
C LEU A 310 -1.27 4.41 -20.67
N ALA A 311 -2.04 5.38 -20.15
CA ALA A 311 -2.91 6.22 -20.95
C ALA A 311 -2.15 7.01 -22.03
N GLU A 312 -1.00 7.59 -21.69
CA GLU A 312 -0.10 8.26 -22.65
C GLU A 312 0.36 7.29 -23.76
N SER A 313 0.77 6.07 -23.38
CA SER A 313 1.22 5.04 -24.34
C SER A 313 0.11 4.54 -25.28
N LEU A 314 -1.15 4.70 -24.88
CA LEU A 314 -2.34 4.40 -25.66
C LEU A 314 -2.89 5.62 -26.41
N TYR A 315 -2.17 6.75 -26.40
CA TYR A 315 -2.57 8.02 -27.02
C TYR A 315 -3.87 8.63 -26.45
N LEU A 316 -4.16 8.39 -25.16
CA LEU A 316 -5.34 8.87 -24.44
C LEU A 316 -5.01 10.07 -23.53
N GLU A 317 -4.54 11.17 -24.13
CA GLU A 317 -4.06 12.35 -23.38
C GLU A 317 -5.08 12.92 -22.38
N PRO A 318 -6.38 13.07 -22.70
CA PRO A 318 -7.35 13.57 -21.70
C PRO A 318 -7.47 12.67 -20.46
N VAL A 319 -7.31 11.36 -20.62
CA VAL A 319 -7.34 10.38 -19.52
C VAL A 319 -6.08 10.52 -18.66
N ALA A 320 -4.91 10.66 -19.29
CA ALA A 320 -3.65 10.91 -18.59
C ALA A 320 -3.71 12.21 -17.75
N GLN A 321 -4.20 13.30 -18.34
CA GLN A 321 -4.32 14.59 -17.65
C GLN A 321 -5.32 14.56 -16.49
N TYR A 322 -6.41 13.81 -16.62
CA TYR A 322 -7.37 13.63 -15.52
C TYR A 322 -6.73 12.98 -14.30
N TRP A 323 -6.06 11.83 -14.49
CA TRP A 323 -5.41 11.13 -13.38
C TRP A 323 -4.19 11.87 -12.83
N LEU A 324 -3.50 12.67 -13.65
CA LEU A 324 -2.40 13.53 -13.21
C LEU A 324 -2.84 14.54 -12.15
N GLN A 325 -4.10 15.01 -12.18
CA GLN A 325 -4.60 15.93 -11.15
C GLN A 325 -4.61 15.29 -9.76
N VAL A 326 -4.80 13.98 -9.65
CA VAL A 326 -4.77 13.27 -8.35
C VAL A 326 -3.41 13.46 -7.68
N ILE A 327 -2.31 13.36 -8.44
CA ILE A 327 -0.95 13.58 -7.92
C ILE A 327 -0.67 15.06 -7.67
N LYS A 328 -1.00 15.95 -8.62
CA LYS A 328 -0.76 17.39 -8.46
C LYS A 328 -1.43 17.96 -7.21
N ILE A 329 -2.64 17.52 -6.90
CA ILE A 329 -3.33 17.90 -5.66
C ILE A 329 -2.63 17.35 -4.42
N ASN A 330 -2.10 16.13 -4.46
CA ASN A 330 -1.36 15.55 -3.34
C ASN A 330 -0.08 16.33 -3.03
N ASP A 331 0.67 16.70 -4.07
CA ASP A 331 1.89 17.50 -3.93
C ASP A 331 1.59 18.93 -3.45
N TRP A 332 0.57 19.57 -4.03
CA TRP A 332 0.09 20.87 -3.58
C TRP A 332 -0.39 20.86 -2.13
N GLN A 333 -1.06 19.79 -1.68
CA GLN A 333 -1.52 19.63 -0.29
C GLN A 333 -0.34 19.59 0.69
N ARG A 334 0.75 18.89 0.36
CA ARG A 334 1.98 18.83 1.17
C ARG A 334 2.65 20.21 1.25
N GLU A 335 2.77 20.88 0.10
CA GLU A 335 3.38 22.21 0.01
C GLU A 335 2.58 23.27 0.76
N ARG A 336 1.26 23.36 0.54
CA ARG A 336 0.41 24.36 1.21
C ARG A 336 0.41 24.19 2.72
N PHE A 337 0.53 22.96 3.22
CA PHE A 337 0.61 22.71 4.66
C PHE A 337 1.92 23.24 5.24
N ALA A 338 3.05 22.99 4.58
CA ALA A 338 4.34 23.58 4.97
C ALA A 338 4.32 25.12 4.90
N GLN A 339 3.72 25.71 3.85
CA GLN A 339 3.53 27.15 3.74
C GLN A 339 2.68 27.71 4.90
N THR A 340 1.61 27.00 5.28
CA THR A 340 0.77 27.37 6.43
C THR A 340 1.57 27.42 7.73
N ILE A 341 2.50 26.48 7.94
CA ILE A 341 3.40 26.48 9.09
C ILE A 341 4.27 27.73 9.09
N VAL A 342 4.94 28.03 7.96
CA VAL A 342 5.85 29.18 7.84
C VAL A 342 5.10 30.50 8.04
N GLN A 343 3.95 30.67 7.39
CA GLN A 343 3.13 31.88 7.50
C GLN A 343 2.70 32.14 8.95
N ASN A 344 2.25 31.10 9.66
CA ASN A 344 1.78 31.24 11.04
C ASN A 344 2.90 31.27 12.09
N LEU A 345 4.14 30.98 11.68
CA LEU A 345 5.34 31.23 12.48
C LEU A 345 6.03 32.54 12.08
N PHE A 346 5.22 33.57 11.82
CA PHE A 346 5.66 34.95 11.54
C PHE A 346 6.43 35.11 10.22
N GLY A 347 6.13 34.28 9.23
CA GLY A 347 6.73 34.34 7.89
C GLY A 347 8.17 33.82 7.82
N SER A 348 8.71 33.23 8.90
CA SER A 348 10.02 32.57 8.88
C SER A 348 10.15 31.51 9.97
N VAL A 349 10.70 30.36 9.60
CA VAL A 349 11.05 29.28 10.54
C VAL A 349 12.56 29.16 10.77
N SER A 350 13.35 30.10 10.26
CA SER A 350 14.80 30.09 10.40
C SER A 350 15.23 30.07 11.88
N GLY A 351 16.02 29.05 12.25
CA GLY A 351 16.50 28.85 13.62
C GLY A 351 15.42 28.40 14.63
N LYS A 352 14.17 28.18 14.19
CA LYS A 352 13.11 27.68 15.05
C LYS A 352 13.14 26.16 15.12
N LYS A 353 13.13 25.63 16.34
CA LYS A 353 12.89 24.20 16.60
C LYS A 353 11.42 23.84 16.34
N LEU A 354 11.17 22.86 15.49
CA LEU A 354 9.86 22.27 15.21
C LEU A 354 9.89 20.78 15.58
N ALA A 355 8.96 20.34 16.41
CA ALA A 355 8.79 18.94 16.73
C ALA A 355 7.92 18.26 15.67
N ILE A 356 8.40 17.17 15.08
CA ILE A 356 7.68 16.40 14.06
C ILE A 356 7.19 15.10 14.70
N TYR A 357 5.87 14.96 14.81
CA TYR A 357 5.21 13.77 15.35
C TYR A 357 4.78 12.86 14.20
N GLY A 358 5.51 11.77 14.02
CA GLY A 358 5.27 10.76 13.00
C GLY A 358 6.08 10.99 11.72
N PHE A 359 6.69 9.92 11.23
CA PHE A 359 7.50 9.89 10.02
C PHE A 359 7.04 8.81 9.03
N ALA A 360 6.47 7.70 9.52
CA ALA A 360 5.85 6.68 8.69
C ALA A 360 4.68 7.27 7.86
N PHE A 361 4.40 6.68 6.69
CA PHE A 361 3.37 7.24 5.79
C PHE A 361 1.95 7.14 6.35
N LYS A 362 1.72 6.19 7.25
CA LYS A 362 0.49 5.96 8.04
C LYS A 362 0.85 5.29 9.38
N ASN A 363 -0.13 5.17 10.27
CA ASN A 363 0.07 4.44 11.53
C ASN A 363 0.23 2.92 11.32
N ASN A 364 0.75 2.24 12.35
CA ASN A 364 0.94 0.79 12.43
C ASN A 364 1.90 0.18 11.38
N THR A 365 2.79 0.99 10.81
CA THR A 365 3.89 0.53 9.93
C THR A 365 5.16 1.32 10.22
N ALA A 366 6.32 0.76 9.86
CA ALA A 366 7.61 1.46 9.83
C ALA A 366 7.96 1.95 8.42
N ASP A 367 7.09 1.75 7.43
CA ASP A 367 7.34 2.16 6.06
C ASP A 367 7.23 3.67 5.88
N THR A 368 8.22 4.23 5.21
CA THR A 368 8.36 5.66 4.95
C THR A 368 8.29 5.99 3.46
N ARG A 369 8.18 4.99 2.58
CA ARG A 369 8.10 5.22 1.12
C ARG A 369 7.00 6.21 0.78
N GLU A 370 7.36 7.27 0.06
CA GLU A 370 6.46 8.38 -0.32
C GLU A 370 5.71 9.03 0.88
N SER A 371 6.25 8.93 2.10
CA SER A 371 5.64 9.55 3.28
C SER A 371 5.58 11.06 3.14
N SER A 372 4.39 11.63 3.35
CA SER A 372 4.19 13.07 3.35
C SER A 372 5.04 13.79 4.41
N SER A 373 5.44 13.12 5.50
CA SER A 373 6.36 13.67 6.50
C SER A 373 7.71 14.03 5.90
N ILE A 374 8.24 13.22 4.97
CA ILE A 374 9.53 13.47 4.32
C ILE A 374 9.47 14.79 3.53
N TYR A 375 8.42 15.00 2.74
CA TYR A 375 8.24 16.21 1.94
C TYR A 375 8.05 17.45 2.82
N VAL A 376 7.22 17.36 3.87
CA VAL A 376 7.03 18.46 4.82
C VAL A 376 8.35 18.82 5.51
N CYS A 377 9.11 17.83 5.99
CA CYS A 377 10.44 18.06 6.57
C CYS A 377 11.38 18.73 5.57
N ARG A 378 11.41 18.29 4.30
CA ARG A 378 12.22 18.92 3.23
C ARG A 378 11.88 20.39 3.06
N TYR A 379 10.59 20.75 3.00
CA TYR A 379 10.17 22.15 2.86
C TYR A 379 10.60 22.99 4.07
N LEU A 380 10.41 22.50 5.29
CA LEU A 380 10.76 23.22 6.51
C LEU A 380 12.29 23.38 6.66
N LEU A 381 13.07 22.37 6.29
CA LEU A 381 14.54 22.44 6.27
C LEU A 381 15.05 23.45 5.23
N ALA A 382 14.39 23.57 4.08
CA ALA A 382 14.72 24.57 3.06
C ALA A 382 14.49 26.01 3.57
N GLU A 383 13.53 26.20 4.48
CA GLU A 383 13.22 27.47 5.16
C GLU A 383 14.08 27.72 6.42
N GLY A 384 15.05 26.84 6.69
CA GLY A 384 16.02 27.00 7.78
C GLY A 384 15.52 26.58 9.17
N ALA A 385 14.45 25.79 9.25
CA ALA A 385 14.00 25.20 10.51
C ALA A 385 15.00 24.19 11.07
N THR A 386 15.00 24.01 12.39
CA THR A 386 15.60 22.85 13.05
C THR A 386 14.49 21.88 13.43
N LEU A 387 14.65 20.59 13.11
CA LEU A 387 13.62 19.57 13.30
C LEU A 387 13.99 18.61 14.42
N SER A 388 13.02 18.29 15.26
CA SER A 388 13.12 17.23 16.27
C SER A 388 12.06 16.17 15.95
N ILE A 389 12.47 15.05 15.38
CA ILE A 389 11.57 14.06 14.79
C ILE A 389 11.39 12.90 15.77
N TYR A 390 10.15 12.49 15.98
CA TYR A 390 9.81 11.27 16.71
C TYR A 390 8.82 10.42 15.91
N ASP A 391 9.13 9.14 15.73
CA ASP A 391 8.21 8.12 15.24
C ASP A 391 8.42 6.81 16.05
N PRO A 392 7.35 6.11 16.48
CA PRO A 392 7.47 4.90 17.31
C PRO A 392 8.13 3.70 16.65
N LYS A 393 8.17 3.66 15.32
CA LYS A 393 8.56 2.46 14.56
C LYS A 393 9.63 2.72 13.51
N VAL A 394 9.76 3.94 13.00
CA VAL A 394 10.81 4.27 12.02
C VAL A 394 12.14 4.49 12.75
N THR A 395 13.20 3.83 12.26
CA THR A 395 14.55 3.97 12.85
C THR A 395 15.24 5.26 12.45
N SER A 396 16.23 5.69 13.25
CA SER A 396 17.06 6.87 12.98
C SER A 396 17.73 6.80 11.62
N GLU A 397 18.32 5.65 11.28
CA GLU A 397 19.06 5.42 10.04
C GLU A 397 18.12 5.62 8.84
N ARG A 398 16.88 5.12 8.96
CA ARG A 398 15.89 5.26 7.90
C ARG A 398 15.47 6.72 7.69
N ILE A 399 15.22 7.45 8.78
CA ILE A 399 14.85 8.87 8.71
C ILE A 399 15.97 9.69 8.05
N PHE A 400 17.22 9.49 8.45
CA PHE A 400 18.35 10.20 7.85
C PHE A 400 18.56 9.84 6.38
N LEU A 401 18.41 8.56 6.01
CA LEU A 401 18.49 8.13 4.62
C LEU A 401 17.44 8.84 3.75
N ASP A 402 16.17 8.78 4.15
CA ASP A 402 15.07 9.38 3.37
C ASP A 402 15.22 10.91 3.23
N LEU A 403 15.66 11.59 4.29
CA LEU A 403 15.92 13.04 4.23
C LEU A 403 17.15 13.37 3.38
N SER A 404 18.19 12.54 3.41
CA SER A 404 19.38 12.72 2.58
C SER A 404 19.05 12.62 1.10
N GLU A 405 18.26 11.60 0.71
CA GLU A 405 17.80 11.41 -0.67
C GLU A 405 16.96 12.60 -1.17
N GLN A 406 16.14 13.20 -0.32
CA GLN A 406 15.25 14.29 -0.70
C GLN A 406 15.88 15.68 -0.66
N THR A 407 16.94 15.87 0.13
CA THR A 407 17.61 17.18 0.29
C THR A 407 18.96 17.25 -0.42
N GLY A 408 19.54 16.12 -0.79
CA GLY A 408 20.91 16.02 -1.30
C GLY A 408 22.00 16.26 -0.25
N LYS A 409 21.63 16.43 1.03
CA LYS A 409 22.56 16.63 2.14
C LYS A 409 23.03 15.30 2.72
N THR A 410 24.24 15.29 3.26
CA THR A 410 24.78 14.15 4.01
C THR A 410 24.14 14.06 5.39
N GLU A 411 24.18 12.87 6.01
CA GLU A 411 23.74 12.68 7.39
C GLU A 411 24.45 13.63 8.36
N LYS A 412 25.74 13.92 8.14
CA LYS A 412 26.53 14.86 8.96
C LYS A 412 25.99 16.28 8.88
N GLU A 413 25.59 16.74 7.70
CA GLU A 413 24.98 18.06 7.51
C GLU A 413 23.56 18.11 8.09
N LEU A 414 22.77 17.05 7.90
CA LEU A 414 21.43 16.95 8.48
C LEU A 414 21.46 16.91 10.00
N SER A 415 22.43 16.23 10.60
CA SER A 415 22.59 16.12 12.06
C SER A 415 22.83 17.46 12.77
N GLN A 416 23.18 18.51 12.03
CA GLN A 416 23.30 19.87 12.57
C GLN A 416 21.93 20.55 12.77
N VAL A 417 20.91 20.08 12.06
CA VAL A 417 19.58 20.71 12.03
C VAL A 417 18.43 19.72 12.24
N VAL A 418 18.70 18.43 12.31
CA VAL A 418 17.74 17.35 12.58
C VAL A 418 18.21 16.55 13.79
N THR A 419 17.32 16.35 14.74
CA THR A 419 17.52 15.47 15.89
C THR A 419 16.42 14.41 15.90
N ILE A 420 16.78 13.15 16.09
CA ILE A 420 15.81 12.06 16.29
C ILE A 420 15.62 11.89 17.79
N ALA A 421 14.43 12.17 18.28
CA ALA A 421 14.09 12.10 19.70
C ALA A 421 13.66 10.68 20.10
N ASN A 422 13.82 10.33 21.37
CA ASN A 422 13.41 9.02 21.90
C ASN A 422 11.92 8.96 22.22
N ASP A 423 11.29 10.11 22.49
CA ASP A 423 9.87 10.24 22.74
C ASP A 423 9.29 11.58 22.27
N SER A 424 7.96 11.68 22.30
CA SER A 424 7.22 12.88 21.90
C SER A 424 7.52 14.10 22.78
N TYR A 425 7.83 13.92 24.07
CA TYR A 425 8.10 15.00 25.01
C TYR A 425 9.48 15.62 24.76
N GLU A 426 10.50 14.80 24.54
CA GLU A 426 11.85 15.24 24.14
C GLU A 426 11.81 16.02 22.82
N ALA A 427 11.06 15.52 21.84
CA ALA A 427 10.88 16.20 20.57
C ALA A 427 10.31 17.62 20.75
N ALA A 428 9.28 17.76 21.59
CA ALA A 428 8.59 19.03 21.82
C ALA A 428 9.27 20.00 22.80
N LYS A 429 10.21 19.53 23.63
CA LYS A 429 10.93 20.38 24.59
C LYS A 429 11.61 21.55 23.87
N GLU A 430 11.36 22.79 24.32
CA GLU A 430 11.85 24.04 23.72
C GLU A 430 11.48 24.23 22.24
N ALA A 431 10.51 23.48 21.71
CA ALA A 431 10.01 23.67 20.35
C ALA A 431 9.08 24.89 20.27
N HIS A 432 9.05 25.52 19.09
CA HIS A 432 8.11 26.59 18.77
C HIS A 432 6.77 26.03 18.28
N ALA A 433 6.82 24.90 17.58
CA ALA A 433 5.64 24.22 17.09
C ALA A 433 5.77 22.70 17.18
N ILE A 434 4.63 22.03 17.27
CA ILE A 434 4.47 20.61 17.00
C ILE A 434 3.77 20.47 15.64
N VAL A 435 4.24 19.56 14.80
CA VAL A 435 3.68 19.23 13.49
C VAL A 435 3.34 17.75 13.48
N VAL A 436 2.04 17.44 13.45
CA VAL A 436 1.56 16.05 13.43
C VAL A 436 1.45 15.59 11.99
N CYS A 437 2.31 14.65 11.60
CA CYS A 437 2.38 14.15 10.23
C CYS A 437 1.85 12.71 10.08
N THR A 438 1.71 11.95 11.16
CA THR A 438 1.20 10.56 11.14
C THR A 438 0.22 10.31 12.29
N GLU A 439 -0.89 9.62 12.02
CA GLU A 439 -2.00 9.36 12.94
C GLU A 439 -1.75 8.25 13.98
N TRP A 440 -0.60 8.27 14.65
CA TRP A 440 -0.33 7.33 15.74
C TRP A 440 -1.28 7.55 16.92
N GLU A 441 -1.86 6.45 17.44
CA GLU A 441 -2.83 6.52 18.54
C GLU A 441 -2.22 7.04 19.85
N GLU A 442 -0.90 6.95 20.03
CA GLU A 442 -0.24 7.48 21.23
C GLU A 442 -0.31 9.01 21.29
N PHE A 443 -0.29 9.70 20.14
CA PHE A 443 -0.26 11.17 20.10
C PHE A 443 -1.53 11.76 20.69
N LYS A 444 -2.65 11.03 20.62
CA LYS A 444 -3.94 11.41 21.22
C LYS A 444 -3.95 11.35 22.74
N LYS A 445 -2.98 10.66 23.36
CA LYS A 445 -2.96 10.31 24.79
C LYS A 445 -1.84 11.01 25.57
N LEU A 446 -1.14 11.95 24.94
CA LEU A 446 -0.04 12.68 25.57
C LEU A 446 -0.55 13.72 26.58
N ASP A 447 0.28 14.03 27.57
CA ASP A 447 0.05 15.15 28.50
C ASP A 447 0.47 16.45 27.82
N TYR A 448 -0.49 17.09 27.15
CA TYR A 448 -0.25 18.34 26.44
C TYR A 448 -0.07 19.56 27.36
N GLU A 449 -0.47 19.50 28.64
CA GLU A 449 -0.19 20.58 29.60
C GLU A 449 1.30 20.58 29.97
N LEU A 450 1.85 19.39 30.23
CA LEU A 450 3.29 19.22 30.45
C LEU A 450 4.09 19.65 29.22
N ILE A 451 3.71 19.17 28.04
CA ILE A 451 4.37 19.57 26.78
C ILE A 451 4.33 21.09 26.62
N TYR A 452 3.16 21.71 26.83
CA TYR A 452 2.98 23.16 26.73
C TYR A 452 3.95 23.89 27.66
N SER A 453 4.09 23.45 28.91
CA SER A 453 4.97 24.12 29.89
C SER A 453 6.44 24.18 29.45
N THR A 454 6.89 23.26 28.60
CA THR A 454 8.29 23.14 28.13
C THR A 454 8.54 23.76 26.75
N MET A 455 7.50 24.17 26.03
CA MET A 455 7.62 24.78 24.70
C MET A 455 7.90 26.29 24.75
N LYS A 456 8.49 26.84 23.68
CA LYS A 456 8.61 28.29 23.49
C LYS A 456 7.24 28.93 23.31
N LYS A 457 7.11 30.20 23.73
CA LYS A 457 5.85 30.95 23.67
C LYS A 457 5.92 32.06 22.61
N PRO A 458 4.83 32.30 21.85
CA PRO A 458 3.62 31.47 21.77
C PRO A 458 3.91 30.06 21.19
N SER A 459 3.16 29.06 21.65
CA SER A 459 3.34 27.64 21.25
C SER A 459 2.29 27.25 20.21
N PHE A 460 2.72 26.58 19.14
CA PHE A 460 1.86 26.24 18.01
C PHE A 460 1.69 24.72 17.84
N ILE A 461 0.53 24.30 17.34
CA ILE A 461 0.28 22.94 16.89
C ILE A 461 -0.30 23.00 15.48
N PHE A 462 0.29 22.22 14.56
CA PHE A 462 -0.19 22.00 13.21
C PHE A 462 -0.59 20.52 13.07
N ASP A 463 -1.89 20.25 13.14
CA ASP A 463 -2.43 18.91 13.01
C ASP A 463 -2.74 18.60 11.55
N GLY A 464 -1.83 17.83 10.94
CA GLY A 464 -1.93 17.38 9.56
C GLY A 464 -2.80 16.13 9.36
N ARG A 465 -3.31 15.52 10.44
CA ARG A 465 -4.06 14.25 10.41
C ARG A 465 -5.44 14.32 11.04
N ILE A 466 -5.80 15.45 11.65
CA ILE A 466 -7.11 15.68 12.27
C ILE A 466 -7.36 14.64 13.37
N VAL A 467 -6.37 14.43 14.23
CA VAL A 467 -6.37 13.37 15.25
C VAL A 467 -6.42 13.89 16.68
N LEU A 468 -6.07 15.15 16.90
CA LEU A 468 -6.01 15.74 18.24
C LEU A 468 -7.33 16.42 18.63
N ASP A 469 -7.55 16.57 19.94
CA ASP A 469 -8.62 17.39 20.48
C ASP A 469 -8.21 18.87 20.45
N HIS A 470 -8.57 19.56 19.36
CA HIS A 470 -8.16 20.95 19.14
C HIS A 470 -8.73 21.90 20.18
N ASP A 471 -9.94 21.65 20.70
CA ASP A 471 -10.59 22.55 21.65
C ASP A 471 -9.89 22.45 23.03
N ALA A 472 -9.54 21.24 23.46
CA ALA A 472 -8.73 21.04 24.66
C ALA A 472 -7.34 21.71 24.53
N LEU A 473 -6.67 21.57 23.39
CA LEU A 473 -5.37 22.19 23.15
C LEU A 473 -5.42 23.73 23.17
N MET A 474 -6.48 24.31 22.59
CA MET A 474 -6.68 25.76 22.65
C MET A 474 -6.97 26.24 24.08
N ALA A 475 -7.68 25.46 24.88
CA ALA A 475 -7.94 25.79 26.29
C ALA A 475 -6.66 25.81 27.14
N ILE A 476 -5.67 24.97 26.83
CA ILE A 476 -4.32 24.99 27.44
C ILE A 476 -3.56 26.28 27.04
N GLY A 477 -3.80 26.79 25.83
CA GLY A 477 -3.17 28.03 25.33
C GLY A 477 -2.33 27.85 24.07
N TYR A 478 -2.47 26.73 23.36
CA TYR A 478 -1.86 26.54 22.04
C TYR A 478 -2.58 27.35 20.95
N SER A 479 -1.81 27.87 20.00
CA SER A 479 -2.33 28.26 18.69
C SER A 479 -2.43 27.03 17.80
N VAL A 480 -3.64 26.56 17.55
CA VAL A 480 -3.91 25.29 16.85
C VAL A 480 -4.39 25.55 15.43
N PHE A 481 -3.71 24.91 14.47
CA PHE A 481 -4.04 24.89 13.05
C PHE A 481 -4.27 23.44 12.63
N CYS A 482 -5.32 23.21 11.85
CA CYS A 482 -5.69 21.88 11.39
C CYS A 482 -6.10 21.96 9.92
N ILE A 483 -5.74 20.94 9.14
CA ILE A 483 -6.25 20.80 7.78
C ILE A 483 -7.78 20.77 7.79
N GLY A 484 -8.38 21.54 6.90
CA GLY A 484 -9.82 21.57 6.68
C GLY A 484 -10.66 22.31 7.71
N LYS A 485 -10.04 23.06 8.63
CA LYS A 485 -10.74 23.89 9.62
C LYS A 485 -10.11 25.27 9.67
N LYS A 486 -10.92 26.31 9.58
CA LYS A 486 -10.45 27.69 9.79
C LYS A 486 -10.08 27.90 11.27
N PRO A 487 -8.93 28.50 11.59
CA PRO A 487 -8.59 28.81 12.97
C PRO A 487 -9.65 29.75 13.58
N PRO A 488 -10.07 29.56 14.84
CA PRO A 488 -11.04 30.44 15.47
C PRO A 488 -10.49 31.87 15.58
N ARG A 489 -11.37 32.87 15.37
CA ARG A 489 -11.02 34.30 15.32
C ARG A 489 -10.34 34.83 16.59
N ASN A 490 -10.46 34.13 17.71
CA ASN A 490 -9.93 34.54 19.02
C ASN A 490 -8.51 34.04 19.27
N GLN A 491 -7.92 33.23 18.38
CA GLN A 491 -6.48 32.98 18.44
C GLN A 491 -5.75 34.28 18.09
N VAL A 492 -4.66 34.58 18.82
CA VAL A 492 -3.71 35.63 18.45
C VAL A 492 -3.02 35.16 17.16
N LEU A 493 -3.69 35.37 16.03
CA LEU A 493 -3.13 35.09 14.72
C LEU A 493 -2.06 36.16 14.46
N PRO A 494 -0.79 35.78 14.28
CA PRO A 494 0.18 36.74 13.82
C PRO A 494 -0.25 37.22 12.44
N ARG A 495 -0.60 38.51 12.34
CA ARG A 495 -0.75 39.14 11.03
C ARG A 495 0.65 39.19 10.44
N SER A 496 0.86 38.45 9.36
CA SER A 496 2.04 38.63 8.51
C SER A 496 2.17 40.13 8.20
N PRO A 497 3.36 40.73 8.32
CA PRO A 497 3.59 42.11 7.91
C PRO A 497 3.60 42.29 6.37
N LEU A 498 3.25 41.25 5.60
CA LEU A 498 3.13 41.25 4.15
C LEU A 498 1.67 41.19 3.70
#